data_AF-A0AAE4ACR5-F1
#
_entry.id   AF-A0AAE4ACR5-F1
#
_cell.length_a   1.000
_cell.length_b   1.000
_cell.length_c   1.000
_cell.angle_alpha   90.00
_cell.angle_beta   90.00
_cell.angle_gamma   90.00
#
_symmetry.space_group_name_H-M   'P 1'
#
loop_
_entity.id
_entity.type
_entity.pdbx_description
1 polymer ?
#
loop_
_entity_poly.entity_id
_entity_poly.type
_entity_poly.pdbx_seq_one_letter_code
_entity_poly.pdbx_strand_id
1 'polypeptide(L)' 'MMGFYGMGGGGILMMVVIGALVVVPFWRLLSRFGIPNWVAILAIFPLAALILLWVMAFKDQIDERRA' A
#
# COMPACT_ATOMS: atom_id res chain seq x y z
N MET A 1 14.60 25.23 9.65
CA MET A 1 14.02 23.88 9.49
C MET A 1 13.01 23.71 10.63
N MET A 2 11.74 24.04 10.39
CA MET A 2 10.70 24.12 11.42
C MET A 2 10.07 22.74 11.62
N GLY A 3 10.07 22.25 12.86
CA GLY A 3 9.73 20.88 13.21
C GLY A 3 8.26 20.50 12.99
N PHE A 4 8.07 19.30 12.44
CA PHE A 4 6.80 18.56 12.40
C PHE A 4 6.34 18.04 13.78
N TYR A 5 7.02 18.43 14.86
CA TYR A 5 6.81 17.91 16.22
C TYR A 5 5.86 18.78 17.04
N GLY A 6 4.65 19.02 16.53
CA GLY A 6 3.55 19.49 17.36
C GLY A 6 2.90 18.29 18.06
N MET A 7 3.26 18.05 19.32
CA MET A 7 2.67 17.03 20.22
C MET A 7 1.19 17.35 20.59
N GLY A 8 0.31 17.50 19.60
CA GLY A 8 -1.13 17.69 19.81
C GLY A 8 -1.89 17.70 18.50
N GLY A 9 -2.73 16.69 18.27
CA GLY A 9 -3.71 16.58 17.16
C GLY A 9 -3.14 16.48 15.74
N GLY A 10 -2.28 17.42 15.34
CA GLY A 10 -1.71 17.53 14.00
C GLY A 10 -0.78 16.39 13.62
N GLY A 11 -0.02 15.82 14.57
CA GLY A 11 0.87 14.69 14.31
C GLY A 11 0.13 13.41 13.90
N ILE A 12 -0.96 13.07 14.60
CA ILE A 12 -1.78 11.88 14.29
C ILE A 12 -2.51 12.06 12.95
N LEU A 13 -3.08 13.24 12.71
CA LEU A 13 -3.70 13.57 11.42
C LEU A 13 -2.69 13.43 10.28
N MET A 14 -1.46 13.91 10.45
CA MET A 14 -0.40 13.74 9.44
C MET A 14 -0.03 12.27 9.23
N MET A 15 0.07 11.46 10.28
CA MET A 15 0.33 10.01 10.12
C MET A 15 -0.78 9.32 9.32
N VAL A 16 -2.05 9.66 9.58
CA VAL A 16 -3.19 9.11 8.83
C VAL A 16 -3.15 9.56 7.37
N VAL A 17 -2.86 10.83 7.10
CA VAL A 17 -2.74 11.35 5.72
C VAL A 17 -1.62 10.64 4.97
N ILE A 18 -0.44 10.50 5.56
CA ILE A 18 0.68 9.78 4.95
C ILE A 18 0.33 8.31 4.72
N GLY A 19 -0.28 7.65 5.71
CA GLY A 19 -0.74 6.27 5.59
C GLY A 19 -1.76 6.10 4.46
N ALA A 20 -2.71 7.02 4.32
CA ALA A 20 -3.69 7.00 3.23
C ALA A 20 -3.01 7.20 1.86
N LEU A 21 -2.04 8.11 1.75
CA LEU A 21 -1.27 8.33 0.51
C LEU A 21 -0.49 7.08 0.08
N VAL A 22 -0.10 6.21 1.02
CA VAL A 22 0.55 4.93 0.72
C VAL A 22 -0.46 3.83 0.41
N VAL A 23 -1.50 3.66 1.23
CA VAL A 23 -2.43 2.52 1.13
C VAL A 23 -3.45 2.69 -0.01
N VAL A 24 -3.97 3.90 -0.23
CA VAL A 24 -5.03 4.14 -1.23
C VAL A 24 -4.62 3.80 -2.67
N PRO A 25 -3.40 4.14 -3.14
CA PRO A 25 -2.92 3.70 -4.45
C PRO A 25 -2.90 2.18 -4.59
N PHE A 26 -2.42 1.46 -3.57
CA PHE A 26 -2.42 -0.01 -3.55
C PHE A 26 -3.83 -0.57 -3.54
N TRP A 27 -4.76 0.04 -2.82
CA TRP A 27 -6.16 -0.37 -2.83
C TRP A 27 -6.75 -0.31 -4.24
N ARG A 28 -6.51 0.80 -4.96
CA ARG A 28 -6.94 0.92 -6.36
C ARG A 28 -6.22 -0.07 -7.28
N LEU A 29 -4.93 -0.34 -7.04
CA LEU A 29 -4.15 -1.25 -7.86
C LEU A 29 -4.62 -2.69 -7.69
N LEU A 30 -4.66 -3.20 -6.45
CA LEU A 30 -5.08 -4.58 -6.13
C LEU A 30 -6.47 -4.93 -6.66
N SER A 31 -7.42 -3.97 -6.63
CA SER A 31 -8.76 -4.15 -7.18
C SER A 31 -8.79 -4.53 -8.66
N ARG A 32 -7.77 -4.11 -9.43
CA ARG A 32 -7.64 -4.42 -10.87
C ARG A 32 -7.05 -5.80 -11.12
N PHE A 33 -6.30 -6.34 -10.17
CA PHE A 33 -5.64 -7.64 -10.25
C PHE A 33 -6.42 -8.75 -9.54
N GLY A 34 -7.68 -8.52 -9.14
CA GLY A 34 -8.48 -9.51 -8.42
C GLY A 34 -7.92 -9.92 -7.05
N ILE A 35 -7.01 -9.11 -6.49
CA ILE A 35 -6.42 -9.35 -5.16
C ILE A 35 -7.31 -8.68 -4.11
N PRO A 36 -7.58 -9.31 -2.94
CA PRO A 36 -8.40 -8.71 -1.90
C PRO A 36 -7.87 -7.35 -1.44
N ASN A 37 -8.75 -6.35 -1.46
CA ASN A 37 -8.42 -4.96 -1.20
C ASN A 37 -7.82 -4.68 0.19
N TRP A 38 -8.19 -5.46 1.22
CA TRP A 38 -7.66 -5.30 2.58
C TRP A 38 -6.14 -5.55 2.65
N VAL A 39 -5.58 -6.29 1.68
CA VAL A 39 -4.14 -6.57 1.58
C VAL A 39 -3.34 -5.28 1.33
N ALA A 40 -3.96 -4.21 0.82
CA ALA A 40 -3.32 -2.91 0.61
C ALA A 40 -2.73 -2.31 1.90
N ILE A 41 -3.26 -2.66 3.07
CA ILE A 41 -2.73 -2.20 4.37
C ILE A 41 -1.27 -2.65 4.57
N LEU A 42 -0.89 -3.82 4.03
CA LEU A 42 0.48 -4.31 4.12
C LEU A 42 1.48 -3.39 3.40
N ALA A 43 1.03 -2.56 2.46
CA ALA A 43 1.88 -1.62 1.76
C ALA A 43 2.49 -0.53 2.66
N ILE A 44 1.98 -0.38 3.89
CA ILE A 44 2.63 0.44 4.94
C ILE A 44 4.06 -0.04 5.20
N PHE A 45 4.33 -1.34 5.08
CA PHE A 45 5.66 -1.92 5.22
C PHE A 45 6.35 -1.94 3.84
N PRO A 46 7.48 -1.24 3.66
CA PRO A 46 8.13 -1.13 2.35
C PRO A 46 8.46 -2.47 1.67
N LEU A 47 8.90 -3.46 2.44
CA LEU A 47 9.19 -4.80 1.90
C LEU A 47 7.92 -5.52 1.44
N ALA A 48 6.82 -5.42 2.19
CA ALA A 48 5.56 -6.00 1.77
C ALA A 48 4.98 -5.26 0.55
N ALA A 49 5.16 -3.94 0.46
CA ALA A 49 4.82 -3.17 -0.74
C ALA A 49 5.59 -3.67 -1.98
N LEU A 50 6.90 -3.92 -1.84
CA LEU A 50 7.72 -4.48 -2.93
C LEU A 50 7.24 -5.87 -3.34
N ILE A 51 6.92 -6.75 -2.39
CA ILE A 51 6.37 -8.07 -2.66
C ILE A 51 5.03 -7.95 -3.39
N LEU A 52 4.12 -7.07 -2.94
CA LEU A 52 2.83 -6.85 -3.59
C LEU A 52 3.00 -6.37 -5.03
N LEU A 53 3.92 -5.43 -5.26
CA LEU A 53 4.27 -4.98 -6.61
C LEU A 53 4.82 -6.11 -7.46
N TRP A 54 5.70 -6.95 -6.93
CA TRP A 54 6.25 -8.11 -7.62
C TRP A 54 5.13 -9.10 -8.01
N VAL A 55 4.25 -9.45 -7.07
CA VAL A 55 3.11 -10.35 -7.34
C VAL A 55 2.20 -9.78 -8.43
N MET A 56 1.91 -8.48 -8.41
CA MET A 56 1.09 -7.84 -9.44
C MET A 56 1.81 -7.78 -10.80
N ALA A 57 3.12 -7.54 -10.82
CA ALA A 57 3.91 -7.47 -12.04
C ALA A 57 4.00 -8.81 -12.78
N PHE A 58 3.94 -9.92 -12.06
CA PHE A 58 4.02 -11.28 -12.61
C PHE A 58 2.69 -12.05 -12.54
N LYS A 59 1.57 -11.37 -12.27
CA LYS A 59 0.28 -12.04 -12.05
C LYS A 59 -0.16 -12.87 -13.26
N ASP A 60 -0.02 -12.32 -14.46
CA ASP A 60 -0.34 -12.98 -15.73
C ASP A 60 0.42 -14.31 -15.91
N GLN A 61 1.72 -14.30 -15.64
CA GLN A 61 2.58 -15.48 -15.72
C GLN A 61 2.26 -16.51 -14.63
N ILE A 62 1.85 -16.06 -13.44
CA ILE A 62 1.44 -16.94 -12.33
C ILE A 62 0.11 -17.61 -12.66
N ASP A 63 -0.83 -16.89 -13.24
CA ASP A 63 -2.15 -17.43 -13.60
C ASP A 63 -2.02 -18.44 -14.76
N GLU A 64 -1.17 -18.18 -15.77
CA GLU A 64 -0.89 -19.13 -16.86
C GLU A 64 -0.30 -20.45 -16.35
N ARG A 65 0.64 -20.42 -15.40
CA ARG A 65 1.21 -21.65 -14.81
C ARG A 65 0.23 -22.48 -14.00
N ARG A 66 -0.91 -21.92 -13.60
CA ARG A 66 -1.93 -22.60 -12.78
C ARG A 66 -3.03 -23.24 -13.63
N ALA A 67 -3.12 -22.90 -14.92
CA ALA A 67 -4.04 -23.48 -15.90
C ALA A 67 -3.46 -24.77 -16.51
#